data_AF-A0A812SW69-F1
#
_entry.id   AF-A0A812SW69-F1
#
_cell.length_a   1.000
_cell.length_b   1.000
_cell.length_c   1.000
_cell.angle_alpha   90.00
_cell.angle_beta   90.00
_cell.angle_gamma   90.00
#
_symmetry.space_group_name_H-M   'P 1'
#
loop_
_entity.id
_entity.type
_entity.pdbx_description
1 polymer ?
#
loop_
_entity_poly.entity_id
_entity_poly.type
_entity_poly.pdbx_seq_one_letter_code
_entity_poly.pdbx_strand_id
1 'polypeptide(L)'
;GPHAHVPVDGCIVSPAVEVFREGSNSGYGFFEAPVRLQGFCSVAMFNMNPRVSDSPLDAPREFKAYCHQVKQKFRAVVFAAAQLRAEVLVCPDVGCGVFGNDPQVLGTLFGEVLREPLPEGTIKEVLLTGQVSFAEAVKKAAAGEKVELTPPSYFATAYGAVDGIVPYDRGGGGGRQNSRGRQPKGAPYDRPNPTVVVA
;
A
#
# COMPACT_ATOMS: atom_id res chain seq x y z
N GLY A 1 17.76 -14.73 3.72
CA GLY A 1 16.37 -14.78 3.23
C GLY A 1 16.37 -14.60 1.71
N PRO A 2 15.26 -14.88 1.02
CA PRO A 2 15.15 -14.57 -0.41
C PRO A 2 15.48 -13.09 -0.65
N HIS A 3 16.17 -12.80 -1.75
CA HIS A 3 16.62 -11.45 -2.08
C HIS A 3 15.41 -10.57 -2.44
N ALA A 4 15.17 -9.50 -1.67
CA ALA A 4 14.21 -8.48 -2.06
C ALA A 4 14.74 -7.73 -3.29
N HIS A 5 13.93 -7.64 -4.35
CA HIS A 5 14.32 -6.93 -5.58
C HIS A 5 14.45 -5.41 -5.38
N VAL A 6 13.78 -4.87 -4.37
CA VAL A 6 13.92 -3.48 -3.91
C VAL A 6 14.27 -3.51 -2.42
N PRO A 7 15.35 -2.84 -1.98
CA PRO A 7 15.71 -2.76 -0.56
C PRO A 7 14.59 -2.23 0.33
N VAL A 8 14.63 -2.56 1.62
CA VAL A 8 13.64 -2.09 2.61
C VAL A 8 13.66 -0.57 2.78
N ASP A 9 14.83 0.03 2.68
CA ASP A 9 15.10 1.45 2.81
C ASP A 9 15.23 2.16 1.45
N GLY A 10 14.77 1.53 0.36
CA GLY A 10 14.88 2.04 -0.99
C GLY A 10 13.55 2.04 -1.75
N CYS A 11 13.50 2.85 -2.80
CA CYS A 11 12.48 2.81 -3.84
C CYS A 11 13.14 3.05 -5.20
N ILE A 12 12.49 2.60 -6.29
CA ILE A 12 12.93 2.90 -7.65
C ILE A 12 12.21 4.15 -8.11
N VAL A 13 12.97 5.14 -8.60
CA VAL A 13 12.42 6.40 -9.12
C VAL A 13 12.44 6.38 -10.64
N SER A 14 11.25 6.54 -11.23
CA SER A 14 11.08 6.75 -12.67
C SER A 14 10.68 8.21 -12.92
N PRO A 15 11.62 9.10 -13.31
CA PRO A 15 11.30 10.51 -13.54
C PRO A 15 10.51 10.70 -14.83
N ALA A 16 9.77 11.81 -14.92
CA ALA A 16 9.13 12.26 -16.18
C ALA A 16 8.17 11.24 -16.82
N VAL A 17 7.49 10.41 -16.01
CA VAL A 17 6.53 9.41 -16.51
C VAL A 17 5.31 10.08 -17.12
N GLU A 18 4.83 9.55 -18.24
CA GLU A 18 3.63 10.03 -18.91
C GLU A 18 2.45 9.08 -18.69
N VAL A 19 1.31 9.65 -18.29
CA VAL A 19 0.03 8.97 -18.24
C VAL A 19 -0.79 9.41 -19.44
N PHE A 20 -1.03 8.48 -20.36
CA PHE A 20 -1.68 8.76 -21.65
C PHE A 20 -3.03 8.05 -21.82
N ARG A 21 -3.50 7.35 -20.79
CA ARG A 21 -4.80 6.67 -20.78
C ARG A 21 -5.65 7.08 -19.59
N GLU A 22 -6.95 7.14 -19.83
CA GLU A 22 -7.96 7.35 -18.82
C GLU A 22 -8.07 6.15 -17.85
N GLY A 23 -8.76 6.38 -16.74
CA GLY A 23 -9.04 5.34 -15.75
C GLY A 23 -10.03 4.27 -16.23
N SER A 24 -10.18 3.22 -15.42
CA SER A 24 -11.09 2.09 -15.70
C SER A 24 -12.54 2.51 -15.92
N ASN A 25 -12.98 3.59 -15.26
CA ASN A 25 -14.35 4.10 -15.34
C ASN A 25 -14.66 4.76 -16.70
N SER A 26 -13.62 5.12 -17.46
CA SER A 26 -13.73 5.69 -18.80
C SER A 26 -13.30 4.71 -19.90
N GLY A 27 -13.04 3.45 -19.55
CA GLY A 27 -12.70 2.41 -20.53
C GLY A 27 -11.27 2.49 -21.09
N TYR A 28 -10.35 3.20 -20.42
CA TYR A 28 -8.94 3.34 -20.82
C TYR A 28 -8.74 4.01 -22.19
N GLY A 29 -9.60 4.98 -22.54
CA GLY A 29 -9.42 5.85 -23.70
C GLY A 29 -8.08 6.59 -23.65
N PHE A 30 -7.57 7.01 -24.80
CA PHE A 30 -6.38 7.86 -24.85
C PHE A 30 -6.75 9.30 -24.49
N PHE A 31 -5.90 9.97 -23.72
CA PHE A 31 -6.02 11.42 -23.56
C PHE A 31 -5.63 12.15 -24.85
N GLU A 32 -6.17 13.35 -25.06
CA GLU A 32 -5.76 14.22 -26.17
C GLU A 32 -4.27 14.60 -26.09
N ALA A 33 -3.76 14.77 -24.86
CA ALA A 33 -2.35 14.95 -24.57
C ALA A 33 -1.97 14.17 -23.30
N PRO A 34 -0.76 13.56 -23.23
CA PRO A 34 -0.32 12.85 -22.04
C PRO A 34 -0.11 13.80 -20.86
N VAL A 35 -0.45 13.33 -19.65
CA VAL A 35 -0.13 14.02 -18.41
C VAL A 35 1.25 13.58 -17.96
N ARG A 36 2.20 14.50 -17.89
CA ARG A 36 3.56 14.24 -17.41
C ARG A 36 3.66 14.43 -15.90
N LEU A 37 4.11 13.40 -15.19
CA LEU A 37 4.41 13.42 -13.76
C LEU A 37 5.86 13.80 -13.51
N GLN A 38 6.14 14.40 -12.35
CA GLN A 38 7.51 14.66 -11.92
C GLN A 38 8.30 13.34 -11.78
N GLY A 39 7.66 12.32 -11.21
CA GLY A 39 8.17 10.96 -11.23
C GLY A 39 7.22 9.97 -10.57
N PHE A 40 7.58 8.70 -10.66
CA PHE A 40 6.89 7.58 -10.01
C PHE A 40 7.84 6.87 -9.05
N CYS A 41 7.45 6.75 -7.78
CA CYS A 41 8.23 6.06 -6.75
C CYS A 41 7.70 4.63 -6.58
N SER A 42 8.45 3.64 -7.04
CA SER A 42 8.08 2.23 -6.91
C SER A 42 8.69 1.64 -5.65
N VAL A 43 7.85 1.17 -4.73
CA VAL A 43 8.27 0.52 -3.48
C VAL A 43 7.67 -0.89 -3.40
N ALA A 44 8.47 -1.86 -2.97
CA ALA A 44 8.01 -3.23 -2.75
C ALA A 44 7.48 -3.38 -1.32
N MET A 45 6.16 -3.42 -1.14
CA MET A 45 5.55 -3.73 0.16
C MET A 45 5.66 -5.21 0.47
N PHE A 46 5.67 -5.56 1.76
CA PHE A 46 5.75 -6.96 2.16
C PHE A 46 4.51 -7.74 1.72
N ASN A 47 4.71 -8.98 1.29
CA ASN A 47 3.63 -9.92 1.06
C ASN A 47 3.29 -10.63 2.38
N MET A 48 2.11 -10.36 2.90
CA MET A 48 1.52 -11.05 4.05
C MET A 48 0.45 -12.07 3.65
N ASN A 49 0.21 -12.26 2.35
CA ASN A 49 -0.85 -13.11 1.85
C ASN A 49 -0.28 -14.46 1.36
N PRO A 50 -0.48 -15.57 2.11
CA PRO A 50 0.04 -16.89 1.74
C PRO A 50 -0.54 -17.45 0.43
N ARG A 51 -1.57 -16.81 -0.13
CA ARG A 51 -2.23 -17.21 -1.38
C ARG A 51 -1.53 -16.66 -2.62
N VAL A 52 -0.59 -15.74 -2.48
CA VAL A 52 0.17 -15.14 -3.59
C VAL A 52 1.41 -15.99 -3.81
N SER A 53 1.30 -17.01 -4.67
CA SER A 53 2.33 -18.04 -4.86
C SER A 53 3.59 -17.56 -5.60
N ASP A 54 3.48 -16.47 -6.35
CA ASP A 54 4.55 -15.88 -7.15
C ASP A 54 5.36 -14.81 -6.38
N SER A 55 5.03 -14.58 -5.11
CA SER A 55 5.77 -13.67 -4.23
C SER A 55 6.05 -14.34 -2.88
N PRO A 56 7.29 -14.30 -2.35
CA PRO A 56 7.60 -14.91 -1.05
C PRO A 56 6.83 -14.20 0.08
N LEU A 57 6.46 -14.94 1.12
CA LEU A 57 6.04 -14.35 2.40
C LEU A 57 7.26 -13.75 3.09
N ASP A 58 7.47 -12.45 2.89
CA ASP A 58 8.72 -11.76 3.17
C ASP A 58 8.63 -10.70 4.27
N ALA A 59 7.46 -10.51 4.89
CA ALA A 59 7.36 -9.65 6.05
C ALA A 59 8.20 -10.18 7.24
N PRO A 60 8.69 -9.29 8.12
CA PRO A 60 9.26 -9.71 9.39
C PRO A 60 8.24 -10.44 10.27
N ARG A 61 8.69 -11.47 10.98
CA ARG A 61 7.85 -12.25 11.92
C ARG A 61 7.51 -11.48 13.20
N GLU A 62 8.40 -10.61 13.64
CA GLU A 62 8.14 -9.73 14.78
C GLU A 62 7.41 -8.47 14.30
N PHE A 63 6.26 -8.17 14.90
CA PHE A 63 5.43 -7.03 14.49
C PHE A 63 6.17 -5.70 14.63
N LYS A 64 6.99 -5.54 15.68
CA LYS A 64 7.80 -4.33 15.86
C LYS A 64 8.82 -4.14 14.73
N ALA A 65 9.51 -5.21 14.31
CA ALA A 65 10.40 -5.18 13.17
C ALA A 65 9.65 -4.90 11.86
N TYR A 66 8.46 -5.49 11.67
CA TYR A 66 7.59 -5.19 10.53
C TYR A 66 7.24 -3.71 10.46
N CYS A 67 6.73 -3.13 11.56
CA CYS A 67 6.39 -1.71 11.63
C CYS A 67 7.60 -0.82 11.33
N HIS A 68 8.76 -1.13 11.92
CA HIS A 68 9.99 -0.39 11.68
C HIS A 68 10.37 -0.38 10.18
N GLN A 69 10.35 -1.55 9.54
CA GLN A 69 10.74 -1.69 8.14
C GLN A 69 9.70 -1.10 7.17
N VAL A 70 8.41 -1.13 7.50
CA VAL A 70 7.37 -0.42 6.75
C VAL A 70 7.61 1.09 6.80
N LYS A 71 7.99 1.66 7.95
CA LYS A 71 8.38 3.09 8.02
C LYS A 71 9.60 3.40 7.17
N GLN A 72 10.60 2.51 7.11
CA GLN A 72 11.75 2.70 6.21
C GLN A 72 11.33 2.77 4.73
N LYS A 73 10.39 1.91 4.31
CA LYS A 73 9.82 1.93 2.95
C LYS A 73 9.10 3.25 2.66
N PHE A 74 8.26 3.74 3.59
CA PHE A 74 7.59 5.02 3.42
C PHE A 74 8.57 6.20 3.43
N ARG A 75 9.59 6.19 4.30
CA ARG A 75 10.64 7.22 4.28
C ARG A 75 11.33 7.28 2.92
N ALA A 76 11.68 6.13 2.34
CA ALA A 76 12.29 6.08 1.01
C ALA A 76 11.41 6.76 -0.05
N VAL A 77 10.10 6.52 -0.03
CA VAL A 77 9.15 7.18 -0.93
C VAL A 77 9.09 8.69 -0.71
N VAL A 78 8.96 9.13 0.54
CA VAL A 78 8.84 10.55 0.88
C VAL A 78 10.14 11.30 0.56
N PHE A 79 11.30 10.73 0.86
CA PHE A 79 12.60 11.28 0.49
C PHE A 79 12.77 11.37 -1.03
N ALA A 80 12.39 10.33 -1.76
CA ALA A 80 12.47 10.35 -3.22
C ALA A 80 11.55 11.41 -3.83
N ALA A 81 10.34 11.57 -3.32
CA ALA A 81 9.42 12.63 -3.74
C ALA A 81 9.99 14.04 -3.46
N ALA A 82 10.62 14.25 -2.29
CA ALA A 82 11.29 15.50 -1.97
C ALA A 82 12.48 15.78 -2.90
N GLN A 83 13.32 14.77 -3.19
CA GLN A 83 14.44 14.89 -4.14
C GLN A 83 13.99 15.22 -5.56
N LEU A 84 12.83 14.68 -5.97
CA LEU A 84 12.17 15.02 -7.22
C LEU A 84 11.59 16.45 -7.23
N ARG A 85 11.57 17.14 -6.08
CA ARG A 85 10.92 18.43 -5.85
C ARG A 85 9.41 18.38 -6.13
N ALA A 86 8.78 17.24 -5.85
CA ALA A 86 7.34 17.10 -5.97
C ALA A 86 6.64 17.88 -4.84
N GLU A 87 5.65 18.71 -5.21
CA GLU A 87 4.83 19.42 -4.23
C GLU A 87 3.62 18.60 -3.77
N VAL A 88 3.19 17.63 -4.59
CA VAL A 88 2.03 16.78 -4.32
C VAL A 88 2.46 15.32 -4.40
N LEU A 89 2.19 14.56 -3.34
CA LEU A 89 2.42 13.11 -3.28
C LEU A 89 1.09 12.38 -3.35
N VAL A 90 0.86 11.60 -4.42
CA VAL A 90 -0.30 10.69 -4.50
C VAL A 90 0.11 9.32 -3.97
N CYS A 91 -0.52 8.87 -2.89
CA CYS A 91 -0.24 7.57 -2.27
C CYS A 91 -1.51 6.71 -2.19
N PRO A 92 -1.56 5.55 -2.87
CA PRO A 92 -2.61 4.56 -2.63
C PRO A 92 -2.39 3.82 -1.30
N ASP A 93 -3.33 2.98 -0.90
CA ASP A 93 -3.22 1.98 0.17
C ASP A 93 -2.26 0.83 -0.21
N VAL A 94 -1.01 1.20 -0.51
CA VAL A 94 0.02 0.32 -1.10
C VAL A 94 0.25 -0.93 -0.26
N GLY A 95 0.15 -2.10 -0.90
CA GLY A 95 0.29 -3.40 -0.22
C GLY A 95 -0.94 -3.90 0.55
N CYS A 96 -2.01 -3.10 0.70
CA CYS A 96 -3.21 -3.52 1.44
C CYS A 96 -4.15 -4.43 0.62
N GLY A 97 -4.00 -4.46 -0.70
CA GLY A 97 -4.79 -5.31 -1.60
C GLY A 97 -4.27 -6.75 -1.65
N VAL A 98 -3.66 -7.13 -2.77
CA VAL A 98 -3.21 -8.51 -3.02
C VAL A 98 -2.26 -9.03 -1.93
N PHE A 99 -1.38 -8.17 -1.39
CA PHE A 99 -0.41 -8.55 -0.36
C PHE A 99 -0.98 -8.60 1.07
N GLY A 100 -2.23 -8.16 1.28
CA GLY A 100 -2.95 -8.38 2.53
C GLY A 100 -2.36 -7.70 3.76
N ASN A 101 -1.66 -6.58 3.59
CA ASN A 101 -1.25 -5.76 4.72
C ASN A 101 -2.46 -5.05 5.33
N ASP A 102 -2.39 -4.73 6.62
CA ASP A 102 -3.47 -4.02 7.31
C ASP A 102 -3.49 -2.53 6.93
N PRO A 103 -4.61 -1.99 6.42
CA PRO A 103 -4.68 -0.59 6.00
C PRO A 103 -4.55 0.39 7.17
N GLN A 104 -5.02 0.05 8.38
CA GLN A 104 -4.88 0.94 9.54
C GLN A 104 -3.42 0.99 9.99
N VAL A 105 -2.75 -0.16 10.08
CA VAL A 105 -1.33 -0.22 10.43
C VAL A 105 -0.48 0.57 9.44
N LEU A 106 -0.64 0.31 8.13
CA LEU A 106 0.11 1.02 7.09
C LEU A 106 -0.20 2.51 7.06
N GLY A 107 -1.47 2.88 7.21
CA GLY A 107 -1.88 4.28 7.23
C GLY A 107 -1.27 5.02 8.42
N THR A 108 -1.35 4.45 9.62
CA THR A 108 -0.71 5.03 10.81
C THR A 108 0.79 5.20 10.62
N LEU A 109 1.50 4.16 10.15
CA LEU A 109 2.95 4.22 9.94
C LEU A 109 3.34 5.26 8.88
N PHE A 110 2.57 5.39 7.81
CA PHE A 110 2.80 6.42 6.80
C PHE A 110 2.55 7.83 7.36
N GLY A 111 1.45 8.05 8.06
CA GLY A 111 1.15 9.33 8.70
C GLY A 111 2.20 9.75 9.74
N GLU A 112 2.76 8.80 10.48
CA GLU A 112 3.91 9.08 11.37
C GLU A 112 5.16 9.50 10.60
N VAL A 113 5.44 8.90 9.44
CA VAL A 113 6.57 9.26 8.58
C VAL A 113 6.40 10.66 7.99
N LEU A 114 5.19 11.07 7.62
CA LEU A 114 4.92 12.41 7.10
C LEU A 114 5.25 13.53 8.10
N ARG A 115 5.28 13.22 9.40
CA ARG A 115 5.66 14.18 10.46
C ARG A 115 7.16 14.26 10.69
N GLU A 116 7.94 13.36 10.11
CA GLU A 116 9.38 13.36 10.29
C GLU A 116 10.00 14.50 9.48
N PRO A 117 11.10 15.11 9.96
CA PRO A 117 11.79 16.16 9.21
C PRO A 117 12.22 15.68 7.83
N LEU A 118 11.85 16.42 6.78
CA LEU A 118 12.25 16.14 5.41
C LEU A 118 13.53 16.92 5.04
N PRO A 119 14.43 16.35 4.21
CA PRO A 119 15.45 17.13 3.53
C PRO A 119 14.79 18.13 2.58
N GLU A 120 15.44 19.26 2.33
CA GLU A 120 14.95 20.39 1.51
C GLU A 120 14.00 19.98 0.37
N GLY A 121 12.77 20.48 0.43
CA GLY A 121 11.67 20.12 -0.45
C GLY A 121 10.39 19.94 0.37
N THR A 122 9.38 20.76 0.09
CA THR A 122 8.10 20.69 0.81
C THR A 122 7.09 19.98 -0.07
N ILE A 123 6.89 18.68 0.19
CA ILE A 123 5.61 18.07 -0.16
C ILE A 123 4.58 18.91 0.60
N LYS A 124 3.72 19.62 -0.11
CA LYS A 124 2.69 20.52 0.45
C LYS A 124 1.38 19.78 0.67
N GLU A 125 1.14 18.78 -0.17
CA GLU A 125 -0.11 18.03 -0.21
C GLU A 125 0.14 16.54 -0.42
N VAL A 126 -0.60 15.72 0.32
CA VAL A 126 -0.64 14.28 0.15
C VAL A 126 -2.07 13.88 -0.23
N LEU A 127 -2.22 13.27 -1.41
CA LEU A 127 -3.48 12.74 -1.92
C LEU A 127 -3.54 11.24 -1.68
N LEU A 128 -4.47 10.81 -0.83
CA LEU A 128 -4.65 9.41 -0.46
C LEU A 128 -5.77 8.79 -1.29
N THR A 129 -5.51 7.61 -1.85
CA THR A 129 -6.50 6.85 -2.64
C THR A 129 -6.60 5.41 -2.12
N GLY A 130 -7.70 4.72 -2.42
CA GLY A 130 -7.91 3.33 -1.99
C GLY A 130 -8.83 3.23 -0.77
N GLN A 131 -8.50 2.37 0.19
CA GLN A 131 -9.31 2.11 1.37
C GLN A 131 -9.43 3.34 2.29
N VAL A 132 -10.66 3.62 2.75
CA VAL A 132 -10.96 4.71 3.70
C VAL A 132 -10.22 4.52 5.02
N SER A 133 -10.11 3.29 5.51
CA SER A 133 -9.41 2.97 6.76
C SER A 133 -7.93 3.34 6.73
N PHE A 134 -7.26 3.19 5.57
CA PHE A 134 -5.90 3.67 5.35
C PHE A 134 -5.86 5.19 5.42
N ALA A 135 -6.71 5.87 4.65
CA ALA A 135 -6.73 7.33 4.58
C ALA A 135 -6.99 8.01 5.94
N GLU A 136 -7.94 7.49 6.71
CA GLU A 136 -8.26 7.99 8.05
C GLU A 136 -7.12 7.72 9.05
N ALA A 137 -6.44 6.57 8.96
CA ALA A 137 -5.30 6.28 9.81
C ALA A 137 -4.09 7.19 9.51
N VAL A 138 -3.83 7.49 8.23
CA VAL A 138 -2.80 8.48 7.83
C VAL A 138 -3.12 9.85 8.42
N LYS A 139 -4.34 10.34 8.23
CA LYS A 139 -4.78 11.65 8.75
C LYS A 139 -4.54 11.79 10.25
N LYS A 140 -5.02 10.81 11.03
CA LYS A 140 -4.88 10.83 12.50
C LYS A 140 -3.42 10.86 12.94
N ALA A 141 -2.61 9.97 12.39
CA ALA A 141 -1.19 9.90 12.73
C ALA A 141 -0.42 11.15 12.29
N ALA A 142 -0.73 11.70 11.11
CA ALA A 142 -0.13 12.94 10.60
C ALA A 142 -0.54 14.17 11.44
N ALA A 143 -1.76 14.20 11.97
CA ALA A 143 -2.22 15.22 12.93
C ALA A 143 -1.60 15.06 14.34
N GLY A 144 -0.81 13.99 14.55
CA GLY A 144 -0.08 13.74 15.77
C GLY A 144 -0.83 12.94 16.85
N GLU A 145 -1.95 12.32 16.48
CA GLU A 145 -2.64 11.37 17.34
C GLU A 145 -1.74 10.16 17.61
N LYS A 146 -1.57 9.81 18.88
CA LYS A 146 -0.82 8.62 19.27
C LYS A 146 -1.71 7.40 19.10
N VAL A 147 -1.38 6.55 18.14
CA VAL A 147 -2.06 5.28 17.91
C VAL A 147 -1.15 4.16 18.40
N GLU A 148 -1.62 3.38 19.37
CA GLU A 148 -0.93 2.16 19.76
C GLU A 148 -1.22 1.06 18.73
N LEU A 149 -0.20 0.68 17.98
CA LEU A 149 -0.34 -0.38 16.98
C LEU A 149 -0.25 -1.75 17.65
N THR A 150 -1.29 -2.55 17.44
CA THR A 150 -1.32 -3.96 17.83
C THR A 150 -1.23 -4.85 16.59
N PRO A 151 -0.60 -6.03 16.67
CA PRO A 151 -0.57 -6.96 15.54
C PRO A 151 -2.01 -7.36 15.17
N PRO A 152 -2.39 -7.27 13.89
CA PRO A 152 -3.67 -7.84 13.43
C PRO A 152 -3.75 -9.33 13.80
N SER A 153 -4.96 -9.84 14.05
CA SER A 153 -5.16 -11.25 14.46
C SER A 153 -4.57 -12.26 13.48
N TYR A 154 -4.49 -11.91 12.20
CA TYR A 154 -3.91 -12.72 11.13
C TYR A 154 -2.39 -12.55 10.96
N PHE A 155 -1.76 -11.59 11.66
CA PHE A 155 -0.32 -11.35 11.55
C PHE A 155 0.49 -12.57 12.00
N ALA A 156 0.06 -13.22 13.09
CA ALA A 156 0.68 -14.45 13.60
C ALA A 156 0.42 -15.65 12.68
N THR A 157 -0.74 -15.72 12.04
CA THR A 157 -1.14 -16.88 11.21
C THR A 157 -0.57 -16.83 9.80
N ALA A 158 -0.17 -15.65 9.31
CA ALA A 158 0.45 -15.48 7.99
C ALA A 158 1.69 -16.37 7.78
N TYR A 159 2.38 -16.77 8.84
CA TYR A 159 3.59 -17.62 8.79
C TYR A 159 3.36 -19.10 9.16
N GLY A 160 2.11 -19.54 9.26
CA GLY A 160 1.76 -20.84 9.84
C GLY A 160 1.67 -20.77 11.36
N ALA A 161 0.90 -21.69 11.96
CA ALA A 161 0.55 -21.68 13.38
C ALA A 161 1.79 -21.49 14.28
N VAL A 162 1.79 -20.40 15.05
CA VAL A 162 2.48 -20.35 16.33
C VAL A 162 1.70 -21.32 17.24
N ASP A 163 2.39 -22.21 17.94
CA ASP A 163 1.77 -23.26 18.77
C ASP A 163 0.53 -22.74 19.53
N GLY A 164 -0.64 -23.30 19.21
CA GLY A 164 -1.89 -23.05 19.94
C GLY A 164 -2.95 -22.17 19.24
N ILE A 165 -2.72 -21.63 18.03
CA ILE A 165 -3.76 -20.91 17.28
C ILE A 165 -4.33 -21.81 16.18
N VAL A 166 -5.64 -22.06 16.26
CA VAL A 166 -6.40 -22.90 15.33
C VAL A 166 -6.19 -22.39 13.89
N PRO A 167 -5.78 -23.25 12.94
CA PRO A 167 -5.66 -22.85 11.55
C PRO A 167 -7.00 -22.33 11.04
N TYR A 168 -6.95 -21.28 10.22
CA TYR A 168 -8.10 -20.78 9.47
C TYR A 168 -8.82 -21.96 8.81
N ASP A 169 -10.08 -22.15 9.19
CA ASP A 169 -10.91 -23.26 8.74
C ASP A 169 -10.98 -23.23 7.20
N ARG A 170 -10.60 -24.35 6.57
CA ARG A 170 -10.77 -24.58 5.14
C ARG A 170 -12.24 -24.92 4.87
N GLY A 171 -13.15 -24.02 5.22
CA GLY A 171 -14.57 -24.18 4.96
C GLY A 171 -14.90 -23.91 3.50
N GLY A 172 -14.98 -24.97 2.69
CA GLY A 172 -15.71 -24.94 1.40
C GLY A 172 -14.93 -25.38 0.17
N GLY A 173 -14.45 -26.62 0.14
CA GLY A 173 -14.10 -27.31 -1.11
C GLY A 173 -15.35 -27.56 -1.96
N GLY A 174 -15.72 -26.58 -2.80
CA GLY A 174 -16.67 -26.76 -3.90
C GLY A 174 -15.94 -27.25 -5.14
N GLY A 175 -16.24 -28.48 -5.56
CA GLY A 175 -15.63 -29.14 -6.71
C GLY A 175 -15.66 -28.30 -7.99
N ARG A 176 -14.60 -28.45 -8.81
CA ARG A 176 -14.55 -27.96 -10.19
C ARG A 176 -15.69 -28.60 -11.00
N GLN A 177 -16.79 -27.88 -11.16
CA GLN A 177 -17.69 -28.06 -12.31
C GLN A 177 -17.37 -26.98 -13.33
N ASN A 178 -16.91 -27.41 -14.51
CA ASN A 178 -16.83 -26.59 -15.70
C ASN A 178 -18.25 -26.20 -16.13
N SER A 179 -18.68 -24.99 -15.76
CA SER A 179 -19.80 -24.32 -16.41
C SER A 179 -19.32 -22.94 -16.87
N ARG A 180 -19.42 -22.69 -18.18
CA ARG A 180 -19.17 -21.39 -18.81
C ARG A 180 -20.30 -20.40 -18.44
N GLY A 181 -20.44 -20.11 -17.15
CA GLY A 181 -21.30 -19.07 -16.63
C GLY A 181 -20.56 -17.74 -16.66
N ARG A 182 -21.10 -16.76 -17.39
CA ARG A 182 -20.72 -15.34 -17.26
C ARG A 182 -20.73 -14.99 -15.77
N GLN A 183 -19.57 -14.60 -15.21
CA GLN A 183 -19.58 -13.96 -13.90
C GLN A 183 -20.50 -12.74 -13.97
N PRO A 184 -21.40 -12.54 -12.99
CA PRO A 184 -22.11 -11.28 -12.87
C PRO A 184 -21.07 -10.17 -12.76
N LYS A 185 -21.23 -9.11 -13.56
CA LYS A 185 -20.43 -7.90 -13.43
C LYS A 185 -20.48 -7.48 -11.96
N GLY A 186 -19.34 -7.55 -11.27
CA GLY A 186 -19.22 -7.00 -9.93
C GLY A 186 -19.74 -5.56 -9.96
N ALA A 187 -20.48 -5.17 -8.93
CA ALA A 187 -20.89 -3.78 -8.77
C ALA A 187 -19.66 -2.87 -8.95
N PRO A 188 -19.80 -1.70 -9.60
CA PRO A 188 -18.70 -0.77 -9.73
C PRO A 188 -18.11 -0.51 -8.34
N TYR A 189 -16.80 -0.68 -8.21
CA TYR A 189 -16.07 -0.25 -7.02
C TYR A 189 -16.27 1.25 -6.92
N ASP A 190 -17.19 1.68 -6.05
CA ASP A 190 -17.38 3.08 -5.73
C ASP A 190 -16.12 3.52 -4.97
N ARG A 191 -15.18 4.15 -5.68
CA ARG A 191 -13.94 4.62 -5.08
C ARG A 191 -14.26 5.96 -4.42
N PRO A 192 -14.11 6.08 -3.10
CA PRO A 192 -14.27 7.37 -2.44
C PRO A 192 -13.32 8.40 -3.09
N ASN A 193 -13.74 9.67 -3.11
CA ASN A 193 -12.89 10.75 -3.57
C ASN A 193 -11.54 10.73 -2.85
N PRO A 194 -10.44 11.10 -3.52
CA PRO A 194 -9.14 11.20 -2.89
C PRO A 194 -9.22 12.02 -1.61
N THR A 195 -8.60 11.51 -0.56
CA THR A 195 -8.53 12.18 0.72
C THR A 195 -7.29 13.06 0.76
N VAL A 196 -7.46 14.35 1.03
CA VAL A 196 -6.37 15.32 1.10
C VAL A 196 -5.82 15.39 2.53
N VAL A 197 -4.49 15.31 2.65
CA VAL A 197 -3.74 15.62 3.88
C VAL A 197 -2.76 16.73 3.55
N VAL A 198 -2.81 17.83 4.30
CA VAL A 198 -1.81 18.91 4.18
C VAL A 198 -0.60 18.50 5.01
N ALA A 199 0.57 18.46 4.37
CA ALA A 199 1.81 18.02 5.00
C ALA A 199 2.50 19.17 5.76
#